data_AF-A0A7W0K017-F1
#
_entry.id   AF-A0A7W0K017-F1
#
_cell.length_a   1.000
_cell.length_b   1.000
_cell.length_c   1.000
_cell.angle_alpha   90.00
_cell.angle_beta   90.00
_cell.angle_gamma   90.00
#
_symmetry.space_group_name_H-M   'P 1'
#
loop_
_entity.id
_entity.type
_entity.pdbx_description
1 polymer ?
#
loop_
_entity_poly.entity_id
_entity_poly.type
_entity_poly.pdbx_seq_one_letter_code
_entity_poly.pdbx_strand_id
1 'polypeptide(L)' 'MQNDLTKRLMWGGLLAGVGALTSIVANRLATEIWTRVFKEDPPVG' A
#
# COMPACT_ATOMS: atom_id res chain seq x y z
N MET A 1 -23.42 -17.35 -12.71
CA MET A 1 -22.65 -18.30 -11.88
C MET A 1 -21.13 -18.25 -12.13
N GLN A 2 -20.59 -18.62 -13.30
CA GLN A 2 -19.11 -18.57 -13.52
C GLN A 2 -18.52 -17.15 -13.43
N ASN A 3 -19.19 -16.15 -14.01
CA ASN A 3 -18.70 -14.76 -14.02
C ASN A 3 -18.61 -14.15 -12.60
N ASP A 4 -19.55 -14.46 -11.71
CA ASP A 4 -19.57 -13.90 -10.35
C ASP A 4 -18.44 -14.43 -9.48
N LEU A 5 -18.11 -15.72 -9.62
CA LEU A 5 -16.98 -16.33 -8.93
C LEU A 5 -15.65 -15.71 -9.40
N THR A 6 -15.45 -15.58 -10.71
CA THR A 6 -14.26 -14.94 -11.27
C THR A 6 -14.11 -13.50 -10.81
N LYS A 7 -15.20 -12.72 -10.80
CA LYS A 7 -15.18 -11.34 -10.29
C LYS A 7 -14.80 -11.25 -8.82
N ARG A 8 -15.32 -12.15 -7.97
CA ARG A 8 -14.96 -12.20 -6.54
C ARG A 8 -13.50 -12.57 -6.32
N LEU A 9 -12.98 -13.51 -7.09
CA LEU A 9 -11.56 -13.90 -7.04
C LEU A 9 -10.65 -12.76 -7.51
N MET A 10 -10.99 -12.10 -8.62
CA MET A 10 -10.27 -10.91 -9.09
C MET A 10 -10.32 -9.80 -8.04
N TRP A 11 -11.47 -9.53 -7.44
CA TRP A 11 -11.61 -8.53 -6.39
C TRP A 11 -10.75 -8.85 -5.16
N GLY A 12 -10.76 -10.10 -4.69
CA GLY A 12 -9.93 -10.56 -3.58
C GLY A 12 -8.43 -10.43 -3.90
N GLY A 13 -8.01 -10.84 -5.09
CA GLY A 13 -6.61 -10.70 -5.54
C GLY A 13 -6.18 -9.24 -5.68
N LEU A 14 -7.07 -8.38 -6.21
CA LEU A 14 -6.81 -6.95 -6.35
C LEU A 14 -6.69 -6.28 -4.98
N LEU A 15 -7.61 -6.55 -4.05
CA LEU A 15 -7.54 -6.02 -2.69
C LEU A 15 -6.29 -6.48 -1.94
N ALA A 16 -5.92 -7.76 -2.05
CA ALA A 16 -4.71 -8.28 -1.42
C ALA A 16 -3.43 -7.62 -1.99
N GLY A 17 -3.34 -7.52 -3.33
CA GLY A 17 -2.20 -6.89 -3.99
C GLY A 17 -2.10 -5.40 -3.69
N VAL A 18 -3.21 -4.67 -3.79
CA VAL A 18 -3.26 -3.23 -3.50
C VAL A 18 -2.98 -2.96 -2.03
N GLY A 19 -3.50 -3.77 -1.11
CA GLY A 19 -3.22 -3.63 0.33
C GLY A 19 -1.73 -3.78 0.64
N ALA A 20 -1.07 -4.80 0.08
CA ALA A 20 0.36 -5.00 0.25
C ALA A 20 1.20 -3.84 -0.32
N LEU A 21 0.83 -3.35 -1.52
CA LEU A 21 1.50 -2.20 -2.12
C LEU A 21 1.27 -0.91 -1.32
N THR A 22 0.07 -0.72 -0.77
CA THR A 22 -0.28 0.46 0.01
C THR A 22 0.61 0.59 1.23
N SER A 23 0.89 -0.50 1.95
CA SER A 23 1.79 -0.48 3.11
C SER A 23 3.20 -0.01 2.74
N ILE A 24 3.73 -0.45 1.59
CA ILE A 24 5.06 -0.05 1.11
C ILE A 24 5.05 1.42 0.72
N VAL A 25 4.06 1.85 -0.05
CA VAL A 25 3.94 3.24 -0.50
C VAL A 25 3.69 4.18 0.66
N ALA A 26 2.87 3.81 1.64
CA ALA A 26 2.59 4.61 2.82
C ALA A 26 3.85 4.87 3.65
N ASN A 27 4.65 3.82 3.92
CA ASN A 27 5.93 3.99 4.61
C ASN A 27 6.88 4.89 3.83
N ARG A 28 6.99 4.66 2.51
CA ARG A 28 7.88 5.46 1.66
C ARG A 28 7.47 6.92 1.57
N LEU A 29 6.17 7.20 1.48
CA LEU A 29 5.62 8.56 1.49
C LEU A 29 5.82 9.23 2.85
N ALA A 30 5.59 8.52 3.95
CA ALA A 30 5.81 9.04 5.29
C ALA A 30 7.28 9.43 5.51
N THR A 31 8.21 8.56 5.10
CA THR A 31 9.64 8.86 5.09
C THR A 31 9.96 10.09 4.25
N GLU A 32 9.48 10.16 3.01
CA GLU A 32 9.75 11.29 2.10
C GLU A 32 9.17 12.62 2.63
N ILE A 33 7.98 12.59 3.22
CA ILE A 33 7.38 13.77 3.84
C ILE A 33 8.22 14.21 5.04
N TRP A 34 8.64 13.27 5.88
CA TRP A 34 9.47 13.56 7.05
C TRP A 34 10.81 14.18 6.65
N THR A 35 11.53 13.55 5.72
CA THR A 35 12.82 14.05 5.26
C THR A 35 12.68 15.41 4.58
N ARG A 36 11.56 15.70 3.90
CA ARG A 36 11.33 17.04 3.33
C ARG A 36 11.00 18.11 4.36
N VAL A 37 10.21 17.78 5.38
CA VAL A 37 9.78 18.72 6.41
C VAL A 37 10.91 19.00 7.40
N PHE A 38 11.56 17.95 7.89
CA PHE A 38 12.52 18.02 8.99
C PHE A 38 13.99 17.94 8.53
N LYS A 39 14.25 17.55 7.26
CA LYS A 39 15.61 17.41 6.70
C LYS A 39 16.51 16.45 7.48
N GLU A 40 15.91 15.53 8.22
CA GLU A 40 16.56 14.47 8.98
C GLU A 40 15.93 13.12 8.66
N ASP A 41 16.61 12.03 8.99
CA ASP A 41 16.06 10.68 8.82
C ASP A 41 14.87 10.47 9.77
N PRO A 42 13.78 9.83 9.30
CA PRO A 42 12.62 9.57 10.15
C PRO A 42 13.00 8.68 11.33
N PRO A 43 12.40 8.91 12.52
CA PRO A 43 12.60 8.02 13.65
C PRO A 43 12.11 6.64 13.26
N VAL A 44 13.05 5.70 13.14
CA VAL A 44 12.74 4.28 12.95
C VAL A 44 12.02 3.78 14.20
N GLY A 45 10.80 3.29 14.01
CA GLY A 45 10.05 2.55 15.04
C GLY A 45 10.66 1.18 15.30
#